data_AF-A0A6I1K5H0-F1
#
_entry.id   AF-A0A6I1K5H0-F1
#
_cell.length_a   1.000
_cell.length_b   1.000
_cell.length_c   1.000
_cell.angle_alpha   90.00
_cell.angle_beta   90.00
_cell.angle_gamma   90.00
#
_symmetry.space_group_name_H-M   'P 1'
#
loop_
_entity.id
_entity.type
_entity.pdbx_description
1 polymer ?
#
loop_
_entity_poly.entity_id
_entity_poly.type
_entity_poly.pdbx_seq_one_letter_code
_entity_poly.pdbx_strand_id
1 'polypeptide(L)'
;NACGYMLGNAVCGRYAARLGSDRLIRWGSLMMVLMALMQFAIAISGLMVHPAWLFLPQAAIAFSNGLQLPGAIAGAVSVRPEAAGSASGIVGFSQMGLGAIAAQIAGTLVGTTMSPVPMVALSVFGAFGAFLSVALIRRRDSY
;
A
#
# COMPACT_ATOMS: atom_id res chain seq x y z
N ASN A 1 13.00 -2.58 5.55
CA ASN A 1 11.92 -2.24 4.58
C ASN A 1 12.28 -2.59 3.13
N ALA A 2 13.42 -2.15 2.58
CA ALA A 2 13.79 -2.45 1.19
C ALA A 2 13.80 -3.95 0.84
N CYS A 3 14.37 -4.81 1.71
CA CYS A 3 14.35 -6.26 1.51
C CYS A 3 12.93 -6.83 1.44
N GLY A 4 12.01 -6.35 2.29
CA GLY A 4 10.61 -6.77 2.28
C GLY A 4 9.92 -6.43 0.96
N TYR A 5 10.11 -5.19 0.48
CA TYR A 5 9.58 -4.75 -0.81
C TYR A 5 10.16 -5.56 -1.99
N MET A 6 11.48 -5.79 -2.00
CA MET A 6 12.14 -6.60 -3.03
C MET A 6 11.62 -8.04 -3.05
N LEU A 7 11.45 -8.66 -1.88
CA LEU A 7 10.87 -10.00 -1.76
C LEU A 7 9.43 -10.03 -2.27
N GLY A 8 8.60 -9.04 -1.88
CA GLY A 8 7.21 -8.92 -2.34
C GLY A 8 7.13 -8.79 -3.86
N ASN A 9 7.99 -7.96 -4.46
CA ASN A 9 8.06 -7.76 -5.90
C ASN A 9 8.54 -9.04 -6.63
N ALA A 10 9.53 -9.75 -6.09
CA ALA A 10 9.98 -11.02 -6.65
C ALA A 10 8.90 -12.11 -6.61
N VAL A 11 8.13 -12.17 -5.51
CA VAL A 11 6.95 -13.05 -5.40
C VAL A 11 5.90 -12.64 -6.42
N CYS A 12 5.59 -11.35 -6.55
CA CYS A 12 4.67 -10.86 -7.58
C CYS A 12 5.09 -11.30 -8.98
N GLY A 13 6.35 -11.08 -9.36
CA GLY A 13 6.86 -11.49 -10.68
C GLY A 13 6.75 -12.99 -10.95
N ARG A 14 7.07 -13.83 -9.96
CA ARG A 14 7.01 -15.30 -10.10
C ARG A 14 5.59 -15.85 -10.15
N TYR A 15 4.70 -15.30 -9.32
CA TYR A 15 3.36 -15.85 -9.15
C TYR A 15 2.29 -15.12 -9.99
N ALA A 16 2.56 -13.93 -10.53
CA ALA A 16 1.61 -13.20 -11.38
C ALA A 16 1.19 -13.99 -12.61
N ALA A 17 2.14 -14.67 -13.27
CA ALA A 17 1.85 -15.50 -14.44
C ALA A 17 1.04 -16.77 -14.09
N ARG A 18 1.14 -17.28 -12.85
CA ARG A 18 0.50 -18.54 -12.43
C ARG A 18 -0.84 -18.35 -11.71
N LEU A 19 -0.95 -17.33 -10.87
CA LEU A 19 -2.11 -17.07 -10.00
C LEU A 19 -3.02 -15.95 -10.50
N GLY A 20 -2.54 -15.17 -11.48
CA GLY A 20 -3.17 -13.95 -11.97
C GLY A 20 -2.83 -12.73 -11.11
N SER A 21 -2.32 -11.66 -11.74
CA SER A 21 -1.98 -10.36 -11.13
C SER A 21 -3.09 -9.85 -10.21
N ASP A 22 -4.31 -10.02 -10.65
CA ASP A 22 -5.52 -9.56 -10.03
C ASP A 22 -5.79 -10.21 -8.65
N ARG A 23 -5.43 -11.49 -8.50
CA ARG A 23 -5.55 -12.22 -7.22
C ARG A 23 -4.43 -11.80 -6.26
N LEU A 24 -3.22 -11.56 -6.77
CA LEU A 24 -2.08 -11.07 -5.99
C LEU A 24 -2.32 -9.67 -5.44
N ILE A 25 -2.91 -8.76 -6.23
CA ILE A 25 -3.29 -7.42 -5.76
C ILE A 25 -4.24 -7.51 -4.57
N ARG A 26 -5.27 -8.37 -4.64
CA ARG A 26 -6.21 -8.57 -3.52
C ARG A 26 -5.53 -9.07 -2.25
N TRP A 27 -4.73 -10.12 -2.36
CA TRP A 27 -4.01 -10.69 -1.21
C TRP A 27 -3.05 -9.68 -0.61
N GLY A 28 -2.31 -8.93 -1.44
CA GLY A 28 -1.43 -7.85 -1.02
C GLY A 28 -2.21 -6.75 -0.28
N SER A 29 -3.37 -6.35 -0.78
CA SER A 29 -4.18 -5.29 -0.16
C SER A 29 -4.77 -5.72 1.17
N LEU A 30 -5.25 -6.96 1.26
CA LEU A 30 -5.72 -7.54 2.53
C LEU A 30 -4.59 -7.62 3.55
N MET A 31 -3.42 -8.14 3.14
CA MET A 31 -2.23 -8.19 4.00
C MET A 31 -1.82 -6.78 4.46
N MET A 32 -1.86 -5.78 3.57
CA MET A 32 -1.51 -4.41 3.92
C MET A 32 -2.44 -3.83 4.98
N VAL A 33 -3.76 -4.06 4.88
CA VAL A 33 -4.73 -3.64 5.90
C VAL A 33 -4.44 -4.33 7.24
N LEU A 34 -4.22 -5.64 7.24
CA LEU A 34 -3.93 -6.40 8.47
C LEU A 34 -2.65 -5.91 9.15
N MET A 35 -1.59 -5.66 8.39
CA MET A 35 -0.32 -5.19 8.94
C MET A 35 -0.41 -3.73 9.40
N ALA A 36 -1.19 -2.87 8.72
CA ALA A 36 -1.46 -1.51 9.18
C ALA A 36 -2.26 -1.50 10.49
N LEU A 37 -3.27 -2.37 10.63
CA LEU A 37 -4.02 -2.54 11.87
C LEU A 37 -3.14 -3.08 13.00
N MET A 38 -2.26 -4.05 12.71
CA MET A 38 -1.29 -4.55 13.68
C MET A 38 -0.34 -3.45 14.15
N GLN A 39 0.17 -2.63 13.21
CA GLN A 39 1.02 -1.48 13.55
C GLN A 39 0.27 -0.45 14.40
N PHE A 40 -1.02 -0.22 14.12
CA PHE A 40 -1.88 0.65 14.92
C PHE A 40 -2.09 0.12 16.33
N ALA A 41 -2.40 -1.18 16.48
CA ALA A 41 -2.57 -1.84 17.77
C ALA A 41 -1.29 -1.74 18.63
N ILE A 42 -0.12 -1.95 18.03
CA ILE A 42 1.18 -1.78 18.70
C ILE A 42 1.37 -0.32 19.13
N ALA A 43 1.04 0.65 18.26
CA ALA A 43 1.20 2.07 18.57
C ALA A 43 0.31 2.54 19.73
N ILE A 44 -0.95 2.10 19.81
CA ILE A 44 -1.86 2.49 20.91
C ILE A 44 -1.57 1.76 22.23
N SER A 45 -0.96 0.57 22.17
CA SER A 45 -0.66 -0.22 23.36
C SER A 45 0.51 0.31 24.18
N GLY A 46 1.25 1.30 23.68
CA GLY A 46 2.47 1.81 24.33
C GLY A 46 3.64 0.81 24.32
N LEU A 47 3.49 -0.35 23.67
CA LEU A 47 4.52 -1.40 23.58
C LEU A 47 5.68 -1.07 22.61
N MET A 48 5.78 0.17 22.15
CA MET A 48 6.89 0.67 21.32
C MET A 48 8.18 0.87 22.14
N VAL A 49 8.53 -0.11 22.98
CA VAL A 49 9.71 -0.11 23.83
C VAL A 49 10.92 -0.70 23.10
N HIS A 50 10.69 -1.62 22.15
CA HIS A 50 11.75 -2.28 21.38
C HIS A 50 11.63 -1.96 19.87
N PRO A 51 12.72 -1.57 19.18
CA PRO A 51 12.69 -1.16 17.77
C PRO A 51 12.15 -2.23 16.81
N ALA A 52 12.28 -3.51 17.17
CA ALA A 52 11.73 -4.63 16.40
C ALA A 52 10.21 -4.51 16.16
N TRP A 53 9.44 -3.99 17.11
CA TRP A 53 7.99 -3.82 17.00
C TRP A 53 7.58 -2.73 16.00
N LEU A 54 8.53 -1.90 15.57
CA LEU A 54 8.35 -0.89 14.53
C LEU A 54 8.81 -1.42 13.18
N PHE A 55 9.94 -2.11 13.12
CA PHE A 55 10.49 -2.61 11.86
C PHE A 55 9.80 -3.85 11.30
N LEU A 56 9.30 -4.77 12.14
CA LEU A 56 8.63 -5.98 11.66
C LEU A 56 7.34 -5.68 10.89
N PRO A 57 6.38 -4.92 11.42
CA PRO A 57 5.15 -4.63 10.69
C PRO A 57 5.44 -3.73 9.49
N GLN A 58 6.39 -2.79 9.59
CA GLN A 58 6.85 -1.98 8.44
C GLN A 58 7.45 -2.83 7.31
N ALA A 59 8.26 -3.85 7.64
CA ALA A 59 8.79 -4.77 6.64
C ALA A 59 7.67 -5.59 5.96
N ALA A 60 6.65 -6.00 6.72
CA ALA A 60 5.48 -6.71 6.20
C ALA A 60 4.57 -5.81 5.34
N ILE A 61 4.39 -4.54 5.72
CA ILE A 61 3.72 -3.52 4.89
C ILE A 61 4.51 -3.33 3.58
N ALA A 62 5.84 -3.22 3.65
CA ALA A 62 6.69 -3.09 2.47
C ALA A 62 6.58 -4.30 1.54
N PHE A 63 6.53 -5.52 2.09
CA PHE A 63 6.27 -6.74 1.33
C PHE A 63 4.90 -6.72 0.65
N SER A 64 3.86 -6.35 1.38
CA SER A 64 2.49 -6.23 0.86
C SER A 64 2.42 -5.21 -0.29
N ASN A 65 3.13 -4.09 -0.16
CA ASN A 65 3.26 -3.08 -1.20
C ASN A 65 3.94 -3.65 -2.46
N GLY A 66 5.06 -4.37 -2.29
CA GLY A 66 5.76 -5.04 -3.39
C GLY A 66 4.92 -6.11 -4.10
N LEU A 67 3.94 -6.70 -3.42
CA LEU A 67 3.06 -7.70 -3.99
C LEU A 67 1.97 -7.12 -4.91
N GLN A 68 1.48 -5.91 -4.59
CA GLN A 68 0.32 -5.31 -5.25
C GLN A 68 0.67 -4.19 -6.25
N LEU A 69 1.71 -3.39 -5.99
CA LEU A 69 2.07 -2.23 -6.83
C LEU A 69 2.38 -2.61 -8.30
N PRO A 70 3.19 -3.65 -8.58
CA PRO A 70 3.55 -4.00 -9.95
C PRO A 70 2.33 -4.39 -10.79
N GLY A 71 1.43 -5.20 -10.21
CA GLY A 71 0.19 -5.61 -10.87
C GLY A 71 -0.75 -4.44 -11.13
N ALA A 72 -0.88 -3.51 -10.18
CA ALA A 72 -1.73 -2.34 -10.32
C ALA A 72 -1.21 -1.37 -11.40
N ILE A 73 0.10 -1.11 -11.42
CA ILE A 73 0.72 -0.23 -12.44
C ILE A 73 0.62 -0.87 -13.82
N ALA A 74 0.95 -2.16 -13.95
CA ALA A 74 0.81 -2.89 -15.20
C ALA A 74 -0.64 -2.88 -15.71
N GLY A 75 -1.61 -3.10 -14.82
CA GLY A 75 -3.04 -3.03 -15.14
C GLY A 75 -3.44 -1.66 -15.66
N ALA A 76 -3.06 -0.58 -14.97
CA ALA A 76 -3.38 0.79 -15.37
C ALA A 76 -2.79 1.17 -16.74
N VAL A 77 -1.58 0.72 -17.05
CA VAL A 77 -0.91 0.99 -18.33
C VAL A 77 -1.48 0.10 -19.45
N SER A 78 -1.91 -1.13 -19.15
CA SER A 78 -2.43 -2.06 -20.15
C SER A 78 -3.81 -1.71 -20.72
N VAL A 79 -4.56 -0.80 -20.09
CA VAL A 79 -5.90 -0.39 -20.57
C VAL A 79 -5.82 0.25 -21.96
N ARG A 80 -4.76 1.03 -22.22
CA ARG A 80 -4.51 1.67 -23.52
C ARG A 80 -3.01 1.63 -23.84
N PRO A 81 -2.52 0.54 -24.46
CA PRO A 81 -1.09 0.36 -24.77
C PRO A 81 -0.53 1.48 -25.65
N GLU A 82 -1.33 2.01 -26.58
CA GLU A 82 -0.98 3.11 -27.47
C GLU A 82 -0.68 4.42 -26.73
N ALA A 83 -1.23 4.60 -25.52
CA ALA A 83 -1.04 5.76 -24.67
C ALA A 83 -0.28 5.42 -23.37
N ALA A 84 0.51 4.34 -23.37
CA ALA A 84 1.21 3.84 -22.18
C ALA A 84 2.10 4.90 -21.50
N GLY A 85 2.74 5.77 -22.29
CA GLY A 85 3.51 6.91 -21.78
C GLY A 85 2.67 7.86 -20.92
N SER A 86 1.54 8.33 -21.45
CA SER A 86 0.61 9.21 -20.72
C SER A 86 -0.03 8.52 -19.51
N ALA A 87 -0.42 7.24 -19.65
CA ALA A 87 -1.00 6.47 -18.55
C ALA A 87 -0.02 6.32 -17.37
N SER A 88 1.23 5.94 -17.65
CA SER A 88 2.28 5.85 -16.62
C SER A 88 2.61 7.20 -15.99
N GLY A 89 2.60 8.29 -16.78
CA GLY A 89 2.78 9.66 -16.30
C GLY A 89 1.69 10.08 -15.31
N ILE A 90 0.42 9.81 -15.61
CA ILE A 90 -0.71 10.07 -14.70
C ILE A 90 -0.57 9.24 -13.43
N VAL A 91 -0.26 7.94 -13.54
CA VAL A 91 -0.06 7.06 -12.37
C VAL A 91 1.01 7.62 -11.44
N GLY A 92 2.17 8.00 -11.98
CA GLY A 92 3.26 8.59 -11.20
C GLY A 92 2.90 9.95 -10.60
N PHE A 93 2.27 10.83 -11.39
CA PHE A 93 1.83 12.14 -10.92
C PHE A 93 0.81 12.02 -9.77
N SER A 94 -0.21 11.16 -9.93
CA SER A 94 -1.20 10.93 -8.89
C SER A 94 -0.57 10.32 -7.63
N GLN A 95 0.35 9.37 -7.78
CA GLN A 95 1.07 8.77 -6.64
C GLN A 95 1.88 9.82 -5.87
N MET A 96 2.64 10.67 -6.57
CA MET A 96 3.42 11.73 -5.92
C MET A 96 2.55 12.83 -5.34
N GLY A 97 1.51 13.28 -6.06
CA GLY A 97 0.59 14.32 -5.59
C GLY A 97 -0.14 13.90 -4.32
N LEU A 98 -0.71 12.69 -4.31
CA LEU A 98 -1.35 12.13 -3.11
C LEU A 98 -0.34 11.91 -1.98
N GLY A 99 0.87 11.45 -2.31
CA GLY A 99 1.97 11.29 -1.35
C GLY A 99 2.36 12.61 -0.69
N ALA A 100 2.44 13.70 -1.45
CA ALA A 100 2.75 15.03 -0.95
C ALA A 100 1.65 15.58 -0.03
N ILE A 101 0.37 15.43 -0.43
CA ILE A 101 -0.78 15.82 0.41
C ILE A 101 -0.76 15.02 1.72
N ALA A 102 -0.58 13.70 1.64
CA ALA A 102 -0.51 12.84 2.82
C ALA A 102 0.67 13.20 3.73
N ALA A 103 1.85 13.50 3.16
CA ALA A 103 3.02 13.93 3.90
C ALA A 103 2.80 15.28 4.60
N GLN A 104 2.15 16.24 3.93
CA GLN A 104 1.82 17.53 4.52
C GLN A 104 0.85 17.38 5.70
N ILE A 105 -0.20 16.57 5.53
CA ILE A 105 -1.16 16.24 6.60
C ILE A 105 -0.43 15.53 7.76
N ALA A 106 0.40 14.53 7.48
CA ALA A 106 1.17 13.85 8.51
C ALA A 106 2.09 14.81 9.28
N GLY A 107 2.78 15.72 8.58
CA GLY A 107 3.66 16.72 9.18
C GLY A 107 2.93 17.69 10.12
N THR A 108 1.75 18.17 9.74
CA THR A 108 0.96 19.08 10.59
C THR A 108 0.38 18.37 11.82
N LEU A 109 -0.06 17.11 11.68
CA LEU A 109 -0.58 16.33 12.81
C LEU A 109 0.52 15.90 13.80
N VAL A 110 1.71 15.54 13.32
CA VAL A 110 2.86 15.21 14.19
C VAL A 110 3.38 16.45 14.91
N GLY A 111 3.37 17.62 14.27
CA GLY A 111 3.80 18.87 14.89
C GLY A 111 2.88 19.37 16.02
N THR A 112 1.63 18.93 16.06
CA THR A 112 0.62 19.36 17.04
C THR A 112 0.41 18.38 18.20
N THR A 113 0.88 17.13 18.05
CA THR A 113 0.64 16.07 19.04
C THR A 113 1.92 15.25 19.24
N MET A 114 2.41 15.11 20.49
CA MET A 114 3.55 14.23 20.81
C MET A 114 3.21 12.71 20.71
N SER A 115 2.12 12.36 20.02
CA SER A 115 1.58 11.00 19.94
C SER A 115 1.65 10.48 18.50
N PRO A 116 2.12 9.24 18.27
CA PRO A 116 2.19 8.63 16.93
C PRO A 116 0.82 8.20 16.36
N VAL A 117 -0.24 8.23 17.18
CA VAL A 117 -1.60 7.77 16.83
C VAL A 117 -2.18 8.38 15.55
N PRO A 118 -2.07 9.70 15.28
CA PRO A 118 -2.70 10.30 14.10
C PRO A 118 -2.05 9.86 12.79
N MET A 119 -0.73 9.63 12.83
CA MET A 119 0.01 9.18 11.65
C MET A 119 -0.33 7.74 11.27
N VAL A 120 -0.53 6.88 12.28
CA VAL A 120 -0.94 5.50 12.03
C VAL A 120 -2.41 5.43 11.60
N ALA A 121 -3.29 6.30 12.11
CA ALA A 121 -4.68 6.42 11.65
C ALA A 121 -4.76 6.79 10.14
N LEU A 122 -3.92 7.72 9.68
CA LEU A 122 -3.82 8.08 8.26
C LEU A 122 -3.38 6.88 7.40
N SER A 123 -2.43 6.08 7.91
CA SER A 123 -1.95 4.87 7.22
C SER A 123 -3.04 3.79 7.12
N VAL A 124 -3.85 3.60 8.17
CA VAL A 124 -5.00 2.70 8.17
C VAL A 124 -6.05 3.17 7.17
N PHE A 125 -6.37 4.47 7.16
CA PHE A 125 -7.32 5.03 6.21
C PHE A 125 -6.89 4.82 4.76
N GLY A 126 -5.61 5.06 4.45
CA GLY A 126 -5.05 4.80 3.12
C GLY A 126 -5.10 3.31 2.74
N ALA A 127 -4.77 2.41 3.67
CA ALA A 127 -4.83 0.97 3.42
C ALA A 127 -6.27 0.49 3.16
N PHE A 128 -7.24 0.98 3.93
CA PHE A 128 -8.66 0.70 3.72
C PHE A 128 -9.17 1.25 2.39
N GLY A 129 -8.81 2.50 2.05
CA GLY A 129 -9.16 3.11 0.76
C GLY A 129 -8.66 2.28 -0.42
N ALA A 130 -7.39 1.86 -0.38
CA ALA A 130 -6.81 1.00 -1.40
C ALA A 130 -7.55 -0.34 -1.52
N PHE A 131 -7.86 -0.99 -0.39
CA PHE A 131 -8.64 -2.24 -0.38
C PHE A 131 -10.04 -2.06 -0.96
N LEU A 132 -10.73 -0.97 -0.60
CA LEU A 132 -12.07 -0.66 -1.11
C LEU A 132 -12.06 -0.43 -2.61
N SER A 133 -11.08 0.32 -3.13
CA SER A 133 -10.93 0.55 -4.58
C SER A 133 -10.77 -0.76 -5.34
N VAL A 134 -9.93 -1.68 -4.84
CA VAL A 134 -9.76 -3.02 -5.42
C VAL A 134 -11.07 -3.81 -5.37
N ALA A 135 -11.81 -3.74 -4.26
CA ALA A 135 -13.08 -4.43 -4.10
C ALA A 135 -14.18 -3.88 -5.04
N LEU A 136 -14.23 -2.56 -5.24
CA LEU A 136 -15.24 -1.89 -6.07
C LEU A 136 -15.03 -2.10 -7.57
N ILE A 137 -13.78 -2.04 -8.06
CA ILE A 137 -13.46 -2.28 -9.48
C ILE A 137 -13.93 -3.69 -9.89
N ARG A 138 -13.69 -4.68 -9.03
CA ARG A 138 -14.09 -6.07 -9.28
C ARG A 138 -15.59 -6.30 -9.29
N ARG A 139 -16.34 -5.52 -8.50
CA ARG A 139 -17.82 -5.54 -8.58
C ARG A 139 -18.30 -5.06 -9.94
N ARG A 140 -17.55 -4.18 -10.60
CA ARG A 140 -17.89 -3.66 -11.92
C ARG A 140 -17.62 -4.65 -13.05
N ASP A 141 -16.56 -5.46 -12.92
CA ASP A 141 -16.18 -6.46 -13.94
C ASP A 141 -17.01 -7.76 -13.86
N SER A 142 -17.89 -7.89 -12.85
CA SER A 142 -18.76 -9.06 -12.66
C SER A 142 -20.20 -8.86 -13.20
N TYR A 143 -20.49 -7.72 -13.82
CA TYR A 143 -21.75 -7.41 -14.54
C TYR A 143 -21.47 -7.31 -16.03
#